data_AF-A0A1Q8ZH75-F1
#
_entry.id   AF-A0A1Q8ZH75-F1
#
_cell.length_a   1.000
_cell.length_b   1.000
_cell.length_c   1.000
_cell.angle_alpha   90.00
_cell.angle_beta   90.00
_cell.angle_gamma   90.00
#
_symmetry.space_group_name_H-M   'P 1'
#
loop_
_entity.id
_entity.type
_entity.pdbx_description
1 polymer ?
#
loop_
_entity_poly.entity_id
_entity_poly.type
_entity_poly.pdbx_seq_one_letter_code
_entity_poly.pdbx_strand_id
1 'polypeptide(L)'
;MKFDRNRWFTSLNLSLASTVVTVAVVTSSSIAQATTFRFDSDPFAGSTALTTPGRQVVGNELFIPTFSIANDQFSFDPDVFGLGDLSFFNGLATNLPSGGLNVIVLQNTDNDNDLATPFNAGTAANLIAAEIDIPGAGLFVYFNSGLNLTRLVYSTDLSDPTADLKILARIVEPTGQAAIDTLPQFTAANFEVRKVPESSPVGGLGLGLGAIGIFGYGLNYRHRRTPGRSAS
;
A
#
# COMPACT_ATOMS: atom_id res chain seq x y z
N MET A 1 -5.45 -37.71 -71.32
CA MET A 1 -6.56 -37.55 -72.30
C MET A 1 -7.80 -37.21 -71.49
N LYS A 2 -8.70 -36.31 -71.84
CA LYS A 2 -8.86 -35.25 -72.84
C LYS A 2 -10.15 -34.53 -72.35
N PHE A 3 -10.17 -33.20 -72.48
CA PHE A 3 -11.35 -32.30 -72.43
C PHE A 3 -12.68 -33.01 -72.84
N ASP A 4 -13.88 -32.69 -72.32
CA ASP A 4 -14.45 -31.33 -72.33
C ASP A 4 -15.89 -31.19 -71.76
N ARG A 5 -16.13 -29.95 -71.29
CA ARG A 5 -17.31 -29.06 -71.44
C ARG A 5 -18.76 -29.48 -71.13
N ASN A 6 -19.30 -28.65 -70.21
CA ASN A 6 -20.59 -27.92 -70.28
C ASN A 6 -21.88 -28.72 -70.05
N ARG A 7 -22.75 -28.23 -69.14
CA ARG A 7 -23.87 -27.35 -69.49
C ARG A 7 -24.61 -26.80 -68.24
N TRP A 8 -24.72 -25.47 -68.18
CA TRP A 8 -25.89 -24.62 -67.87
C TRP A 8 -26.89 -25.07 -66.78
N PHE A 9 -27.17 -24.21 -65.78
CA PHE A 9 -28.39 -23.36 -65.73
C PHE A 9 -28.55 -22.57 -64.42
N THR A 10 -29.01 -21.33 -64.58
CA THR A 10 -29.88 -20.51 -63.70
C THR A 10 -29.41 -20.04 -62.32
N SER A 11 -29.00 -18.78 -62.32
CA SER A 11 -29.24 -17.73 -61.32
C SER A 11 -30.45 -17.90 -60.40
N LEU A 12 -30.22 -17.72 -59.09
CA LEU A 12 -31.17 -17.12 -58.17
C LEU A 12 -30.45 -16.14 -57.23
N ASN A 13 -30.80 -14.86 -57.40
CA ASN A 13 -30.46 -13.77 -56.51
C ASN A 13 -31.19 -13.96 -55.17
N LEU A 14 -30.45 -13.94 -54.06
CA LEU A 14 -31.01 -13.58 -52.76
C LEU A 14 -29.97 -12.78 -51.96
N SER A 15 -29.91 -11.47 -52.23
CA SER A 15 -29.17 -10.52 -51.40
C SER A 15 -29.96 -10.30 -50.12
N LEU A 16 -29.70 -11.11 -49.10
CA LEU A 16 -30.10 -10.83 -47.73
C LEU A 16 -29.10 -9.83 -47.15
N ALA A 17 -29.42 -8.53 -47.31
CA ALA A 17 -28.77 -7.47 -46.56
C ALA A 17 -29.06 -7.68 -45.07
N SER A 18 -28.20 -8.43 -44.39
CA SER A 18 -28.23 -8.59 -42.94
C SER A 18 -27.70 -7.30 -42.33
N THR A 19 -28.61 -6.44 -41.90
CA THR A 19 -28.28 -5.28 -41.06
C THR A 19 -27.80 -5.80 -39.70
N VAL A 20 -26.48 -5.95 -39.55
CA VAL A 20 -25.87 -6.18 -38.25
C VAL A 20 -25.98 -4.88 -37.46
N VAL A 21 -26.91 -4.85 -36.51
CA VAL A 21 -26.98 -3.79 -35.50
C VAL A 21 -25.87 -4.05 -34.50
N THR A 22 -24.73 -3.37 -34.67
CA THR A 22 -23.66 -3.37 -33.68
C THR A 22 -24.12 -2.56 -32.46
N VAL A 23 -24.64 -3.23 -31.44
CA VAL A 23 -24.85 -2.63 -30.13
C VAL A 23 -23.46 -2.40 -29.53
N ALA A 24 -22.94 -1.18 -29.65
CA ALA A 24 -21.75 -0.76 -28.94
C ALA A 24 -22.08 -0.70 -27.44
N VAL A 25 -21.81 -1.79 -26.73
CA VAL A 25 -21.82 -1.80 -25.27
C VAL A 25 -20.67 -0.89 -24.83
N VAL A 26 -20.99 0.34 -24.45
CA VAL A 26 -20.05 1.23 -23.76
C VAL A 26 -19.86 0.66 -22.37
N THR A 27 -18.93 -0.28 -22.24
CA THR A 27 -18.44 -0.70 -20.93
C THR A 27 -17.72 0.50 -20.32
N SER A 28 -18.29 1.06 -19.25
CA SER A 28 -17.64 2.07 -18.45
C SER A 28 -16.43 1.42 -17.78
N SER A 29 -15.27 1.46 -18.42
CA SER A 29 -14.03 1.04 -17.80
C SER A 29 -13.75 1.98 -16.64
N SER A 30 -14.02 1.55 -15.42
CA SER A 30 -13.54 2.23 -14.23
C SER A 30 -12.01 2.23 -14.33
N ILE A 31 -11.43 3.40 -14.54
CA ILE A 31 -9.98 3.57 -14.48
C ILE A 31 -9.60 3.19 -13.05
N ALA A 32 -8.90 2.07 -12.88
CA ALA A 32 -8.41 1.65 -11.57
C ALA A 32 -7.57 2.81 -11.01
N GLN A 33 -8.03 3.43 -9.93
CA GLN A 33 -7.26 4.47 -9.27
C GLN A 33 -6.12 3.82 -8.52
N ALA A 34 -4.90 4.30 -8.76
CA ALA A 34 -3.72 3.94 -7.97
C ALA A 34 -3.99 4.23 -6.50
N THR A 35 -3.87 3.21 -5.65
CA THR A 35 -4.00 3.35 -4.21
C THR A 35 -2.62 3.40 -3.57
N THR A 36 -2.39 4.41 -2.73
CA THR A 36 -1.16 4.51 -1.93
C THR A 36 -1.45 4.09 -0.49
N PHE A 37 -0.73 3.08 -0.02
CA PHE A 37 -0.75 2.62 1.36
C PHE A 37 0.42 3.25 2.11
N ARG A 38 0.10 4.19 3.01
CA ARG A 38 1.09 5.03 3.69
C ARG A 38 1.48 4.46 5.07
N PHE A 39 2.77 4.46 5.36
CA PHE A 39 3.36 4.14 6.65
C PHE A 39 4.28 5.28 7.11
N ASP A 40 3.89 5.99 8.16
CA ASP A 40 4.57 7.18 8.68
C ASP A 40 4.56 7.27 10.22
N SER A 41 4.29 6.15 10.87
CA SER A 41 4.28 6.02 12.32
C SER A 41 5.33 5.00 12.75
N ASP A 42 5.90 5.19 13.94
CA ASP A 42 6.89 4.27 14.52
C ASP A 42 6.37 2.81 14.46
N PRO A 43 7.07 1.91 13.75
CA PRO A 43 6.63 0.54 13.55
C PRO A 43 6.47 -0.26 14.85
N PHE A 44 7.21 0.13 15.89
CA PHE A 44 7.24 -0.55 17.18
C PHE A 44 6.51 0.21 18.29
N ALA A 45 5.80 1.29 17.95
CA ALA A 45 5.01 2.08 18.88
C ALA A 45 4.07 1.19 19.71
N GLY A 46 4.15 1.32 21.04
CA GLY A 46 3.35 0.52 21.98
C GLY A 46 3.80 -0.92 22.18
N SER A 47 4.97 -1.31 21.67
CA SER A 47 5.60 -2.61 21.93
C SER A 47 6.87 -2.46 22.78
N THR A 48 7.39 -3.57 23.32
CA THR A 48 8.70 -3.61 23.98
C THR A 48 9.80 -4.13 23.05
N ALA A 49 9.54 -4.22 21.74
CA ALA A 49 10.37 -4.98 20.80
C ALA A 49 11.86 -4.64 20.90
N LEU A 50 12.17 -3.34 20.74
CA LEU A 50 13.53 -2.79 20.75
C LEU A 50 14.26 -2.89 22.10
N THR A 51 13.59 -3.38 23.14
CA THR A 51 14.15 -3.53 24.49
C THR A 51 14.12 -4.98 24.99
N THR A 52 13.38 -5.86 24.32
CA THR A 52 13.34 -7.28 24.65
C THR A 52 14.50 -7.99 23.95
N PRO A 53 15.36 -8.74 24.67
CA PRO A 53 16.46 -9.47 24.02
C PRO A 53 15.98 -10.50 22.98
N GLY A 54 16.72 -10.57 21.87
CA GLY A 54 16.46 -11.47 20.75
C GLY A 54 15.38 -10.96 19.79
N ARG A 55 15.28 -11.57 18.61
CA ARG A 55 14.34 -11.17 17.54
C ARG A 55 12.90 -11.09 18.05
N GLN A 56 12.31 -9.91 17.97
CA GLN A 56 10.89 -9.70 18.16
C GLN A 56 10.18 -9.60 16.82
N VAL A 57 8.99 -10.22 16.71
CA VAL A 57 8.14 -10.11 15.52
C VAL A 57 6.82 -9.47 15.94
N VAL A 58 6.66 -8.19 15.63
CA VAL A 58 5.49 -7.41 16.02
C VAL A 58 4.45 -7.43 14.89
N GLY A 59 3.21 -7.81 15.25
CA GLY A 59 2.06 -7.78 14.35
C GLY A 59 1.31 -6.44 14.36
N ASN A 60 -0.03 -6.50 14.29
CA ASN A 60 -0.92 -5.35 14.07
C ASN A 60 -0.75 -4.71 12.68
N GLU A 61 -0.77 -5.58 11.67
CA GLU A 61 -0.61 -5.27 10.26
C GLU A 61 -1.88 -4.68 9.62
N LEU A 62 -1.70 -3.85 8.58
CA LEU A 62 -2.78 -3.39 7.71
C LEU A 62 -3.28 -4.55 6.82
N PHE A 63 -4.59 -4.77 6.78
CA PHE A 63 -5.20 -5.75 5.89
C PHE A 63 -5.58 -5.06 4.58
N ILE A 64 -4.91 -5.43 3.49
CA ILE A 64 -5.13 -4.92 2.15
C ILE A 64 -5.91 -5.97 1.38
N PRO A 65 -7.22 -5.76 1.11
CA PRO A 65 -8.04 -6.78 0.45
C PRO A 65 -7.46 -7.23 -0.90
N THR A 66 -6.99 -6.27 -1.68
CA THR A 66 -6.34 -6.48 -2.99
C THR A 66 -5.25 -5.44 -3.17
N PHE A 67 -4.09 -5.85 -3.70
CA PHE A 67 -3.02 -4.95 -4.11
C PHE A 67 -2.80 -5.07 -5.62
N SER A 68 -3.06 -4.01 -6.36
CA SER A 68 -2.82 -3.95 -7.80
C SER A 68 -1.35 -3.64 -8.06
N ILE A 69 -0.54 -4.65 -8.36
CA ILE A 69 0.89 -4.48 -8.69
C ILE A 69 1.12 -3.46 -9.83
N ALA A 70 0.18 -3.34 -10.77
CA ALA A 70 0.32 -2.38 -11.86
C ALA A 70 0.14 -0.90 -11.45
N ASN A 71 -0.54 -0.63 -10.33
CA ASN A 71 -1.04 0.73 -10.02
C ASN A 71 -0.75 1.17 -8.58
N ASP A 72 -0.72 0.26 -7.62
CA ASP A 72 -0.66 0.58 -6.20
C ASP A 72 0.78 0.73 -5.70
N GLN A 73 0.92 1.51 -4.63
CA GLN A 73 2.22 1.83 -4.03
C GLN A 73 2.19 1.71 -2.51
N PHE A 74 3.29 1.24 -1.95
CA PHE A 74 3.63 1.40 -0.55
C PHE A 74 4.49 2.65 -0.38
N SER A 75 4.07 3.56 0.50
CA SER A 75 4.74 4.82 0.76
C SER A 75 5.25 4.87 2.19
N PHE A 76 6.53 5.18 2.36
CA PHE A 76 7.19 5.16 3.67
C PHE A 76 7.73 6.54 4.02
N ASP A 77 7.64 6.91 5.29
CA ASP A 77 8.40 8.03 5.81
C ASP A 77 9.87 7.61 6.04
N PRO A 78 10.83 8.20 5.31
CA PRO A 78 12.23 7.79 5.43
C PRO A 78 12.82 8.06 6.81
N ASP A 79 12.36 9.09 7.53
CA ASP A 79 12.88 9.45 8.84
C ASP A 79 12.36 8.50 9.93
N VAL A 80 11.13 7.99 9.77
CA VAL A 80 10.52 7.01 10.69
C VAL A 80 11.14 5.63 10.52
N PHE A 81 11.37 5.20 9.27
CA PHE A 81 11.85 3.86 8.97
C PHE A 81 13.37 3.76 8.82
N GLY A 82 14.10 4.88 8.89
CA GLY A 82 15.55 4.91 8.68
C GLY A 82 15.95 4.53 7.25
N LEU A 83 15.11 4.86 6.27
CA LEU A 83 15.32 4.51 4.86
C LEU A 83 15.98 5.67 4.11
N GLY A 84 17.04 5.37 3.36
CA GLY A 84 17.62 6.28 2.37
C GLY A 84 16.91 6.21 1.02
N ASP A 85 17.66 6.49 -0.06
CA ASP A 85 17.19 6.23 -1.42
C ASP A 85 16.85 4.74 -1.60
N LEU A 86 15.78 4.46 -2.33
CA LEU A 86 15.33 3.09 -2.54
C LEU A 86 16.26 2.33 -3.48
N SER A 87 16.72 1.17 -3.02
CA SER A 87 17.50 0.21 -3.77
C SER A 87 16.79 -1.14 -3.71
N PHE A 88 16.28 -1.54 -4.88
CA PHE A 88 15.29 -2.59 -5.03
C PHE A 88 15.88 -3.87 -5.61
N PHE A 89 15.48 -5.01 -5.04
CA PHE A 89 15.74 -6.33 -5.58
C PHE A 89 14.46 -7.18 -5.59
N ASN A 90 14.29 -8.01 -6.62
CA ASN A 90 13.24 -9.00 -6.70
C ASN A 90 13.81 -10.32 -7.22
N GLY A 91 13.77 -11.38 -6.42
CA GLY A 91 14.36 -12.66 -6.78
C GLY A 91 14.47 -13.65 -5.63
N LEU A 92 15.25 -14.70 -5.85
CA LEU A 92 15.62 -15.69 -4.84
C LEU A 92 16.71 -15.14 -3.92
N ALA A 93 16.71 -15.58 -2.65
CA ALA A 93 17.73 -15.22 -1.65
C ALA A 93 19.15 -15.44 -2.18
N THR A 94 19.42 -16.60 -2.78
CA THR A 94 20.75 -16.98 -3.28
C THR A 94 21.31 -16.08 -4.38
N ASN A 95 20.49 -15.16 -4.91
CA ASN A 95 20.87 -14.21 -5.95
C ASN A 95 20.95 -12.77 -5.40
N LEU A 96 20.77 -12.56 -4.09
CA LEU A 96 20.86 -11.25 -3.47
C LEU A 96 22.29 -10.71 -3.58
N PRO A 97 22.47 -9.47 -4.06
CA PRO A 97 23.70 -8.72 -3.85
C PRO A 97 24.02 -8.60 -2.36
N SER A 98 25.30 -8.61 -2.00
CA SER A 98 25.72 -8.59 -0.60
C SER A 98 25.42 -7.28 0.13
N GLY A 99 25.03 -6.21 -0.56
CA GLY A 99 24.72 -4.96 0.12
C GLY A 99 24.08 -3.90 -0.74
N GLY A 100 23.75 -2.79 -0.07
CA GLY A 100 23.16 -1.61 -0.70
C GLY A 100 21.70 -1.79 -1.12
N LEU A 101 21.00 -2.81 -0.61
CA LEU A 101 19.57 -3.02 -0.81
C LEU A 101 18.80 -2.60 0.44
N ASN A 102 17.62 -2.00 0.25
CA ASN A 102 16.69 -1.70 1.34
C ASN A 102 15.23 -2.03 1.00
N VAL A 103 14.96 -2.54 -0.19
CA VAL A 103 13.66 -3.13 -0.57
C VAL A 103 13.89 -4.45 -1.29
N ILE A 104 13.36 -5.53 -0.73
CA ILE A 104 13.56 -6.88 -1.26
C ILE A 104 12.20 -7.57 -1.45
N VAL A 105 11.94 -8.06 -2.65
CA VAL A 105 10.84 -9.00 -2.89
C VAL A 105 11.43 -10.39 -2.98
N LEU A 106 11.18 -11.20 -1.96
CA LEU A 106 11.75 -12.53 -1.81
C LEU A 106 10.83 -13.57 -2.45
N GLN A 107 11.32 -14.27 -3.47
CA GLN A 107 10.58 -15.29 -4.21
C GLN A 107 10.69 -16.70 -3.59
N ASN A 108 11.51 -16.87 -2.54
CA ASN A 108 11.53 -18.12 -1.78
C ASN A 108 10.18 -18.36 -1.11
N THR A 109 9.69 -19.59 -1.19
CA THR A 109 8.47 -20.05 -0.52
C THR A 109 8.74 -21.02 0.63
N ASP A 110 10.01 -21.40 0.79
CA ASP A 110 10.52 -22.42 1.70
C ASP A 110 12.03 -22.18 1.92
N ASN A 111 12.55 -22.65 3.05
CA ASN A 111 13.96 -22.57 3.45
C ASN A 111 14.60 -23.94 3.74
N ASP A 112 13.82 -25.02 3.88
CA ASP A 112 14.35 -26.31 4.35
C ASP A 112 13.82 -27.55 3.60
N ASN A 113 12.97 -27.37 2.57
CA ASN A 113 12.31 -28.45 1.84
C ASN A 113 11.34 -29.28 2.70
N ASP A 114 10.91 -28.76 3.85
CA ASP A 114 9.88 -29.39 4.69
C ASP A 114 8.57 -28.60 4.61
N LEU A 115 7.59 -29.16 3.90
CA LEU A 115 6.25 -28.59 3.77
C LEU A 115 5.50 -28.46 5.10
N ALA A 116 5.94 -29.15 6.16
CA ALA A 116 5.37 -29.04 7.50
C ALA A 116 5.87 -27.79 8.25
N THR A 117 6.99 -27.18 7.84
CA THR A 117 7.56 -25.99 8.46
C THR A 117 7.02 -24.73 7.77
N PRO A 118 6.28 -23.85 8.47
CA PRO A 118 5.78 -22.63 7.85
C PRO A 118 6.91 -21.63 7.57
N PHE A 119 7.00 -21.18 6.32
CA PHE A 119 7.84 -20.08 5.89
C PHE A 119 7.23 -18.76 6.38
N ASN A 120 7.82 -18.20 7.44
CA ASN A 120 7.33 -17.02 8.14
C ASN A 120 8.34 -15.84 8.05
N ALA A 121 8.01 -14.72 8.68
CA ALA A 121 8.80 -13.49 8.55
C ALA A 121 10.23 -13.65 9.10
N GLY A 122 10.40 -14.37 10.20
CA GLY A 122 11.72 -14.64 10.77
C GLY A 122 12.56 -15.51 9.86
N THR A 123 11.96 -16.56 9.27
CA THR A 123 12.63 -17.42 8.30
C THR A 123 13.05 -16.65 7.04
N ALA A 124 12.15 -15.82 6.48
CA ALA A 124 12.47 -14.96 5.35
C ALA A 124 13.61 -13.97 5.67
N ALA A 125 13.57 -13.35 6.84
CA ALA A 125 14.63 -12.45 7.29
C ALA A 125 15.97 -13.17 7.49
N ASN A 126 15.98 -14.42 7.96
CA ASN A 126 17.21 -15.20 8.08
C ASN A 126 17.84 -15.51 6.70
N LEU A 127 17.02 -15.81 5.68
CA LEU A 127 17.52 -16.00 4.32
C LEU A 127 18.13 -14.71 3.75
N ILE A 128 17.52 -13.55 4.04
CA ILE A 128 18.04 -12.25 3.59
C ILE A 128 19.35 -11.91 4.31
N ALA A 129 19.38 -12.04 5.64
CA ALA A 129 20.54 -11.74 6.48
C ALA A 129 21.74 -12.66 6.21
N ALA A 130 21.50 -13.87 5.66
CA ALA A 130 22.58 -14.76 5.24
C ALA A 130 23.36 -14.22 4.03
N GLU A 131 22.75 -13.34 3.23
CA GLU A 131 23.31 -12.85 1.97
C GLU A 131 23.76 -11.39 2.07
N ILE A 132 23.13 -10.57 2.92
CA ILE A 132 23.45 -9.15 3.07
C ILE A 132 24.46 -8.92 4.21
N ASP A 133 25.58 -8.27 3.89
CA ASP A 133 26.69 -7.97 4.82
C ASP A 133 26.80 -6.49 5.23
N ILE A 134 26.01 -5.61 4.62
CA ILE A 134 25.94 -4.19 4.99
C ILE A 134 24.77 -3.95 5.95
N PRO A 135 25.02 -3.49 7.19
CA PRO A 135 23.99 -3.12 8.14
C PRO A 135 23.07 -2.03 7.61
N GLY A 136 21.76 -2.21 7.82
CA GLY A 136 20.79 -1.19 7.44
C GLY A 136 19.35 -1.66 7.53
N ALA A 137 18.48 -0.76 7.98
CA ALA A 137 17.04 -0.98 8.00
C ALA A 137 16.51 -1.17 6.57
N GLY A 138 15.43 -1.93 6.45
CA GLY A 138 14.85 -2.20 5.14
C GLY A 138 13.51 -2.90 5.17
N LEU A 139 12.96 -3.06 3.98
CA LEU A 139 11.65 -3.61 3.73
C LEU A 139 11.79 -4.91 2.96
N PHE A 140 10.96 -5.89 3.27
CA PHE A 140 10.81 -7.05 2.42
C PHE A 140 9.38 -7.51 2.25
N VAL A 141 9.09 -8.01 1.04
CA VAL A 141 7.84 -8.68 0.68
C VAL A 141 8.14 -10.17 0.51
N TYR A 142 7.30 -11.02 1.08
CA TYR A 142 7.45 -12.47 0.96
C TYR A 142 6.09 -13.16 0.99
N PHE A 143 6.03 -14.39 0.47
CA PHE A 143 4.87 -15.26 0.64
C PHE A 143 4.94 -16.01 1.97
N ASN A 144 3.93 -15.87 2.82
CA ASN A 144 3.82 -16.60 4.07
C ASN A 144 3.08 -17.92 3.84
N SER A 145 3.76 -19.06 3.92
CA SER A 145 3.14 -20.37 3.62
C SER A 145 2.13 -20.81 4.69
N GLY A 146 2.31 -20.40 5.95
CA GLY A 146 1.37 -20.72 7.03
C GLY A 146 0.03 -19.99 6.93
N LEU A 147 0.00 -18.82 6.30
CA LEU A 147 -1.21 -18.03 6.07
C LEU A 147 -1.69 -18.05 4.61
N ASN A 148 -0.89 -18.63 3.72
CA ASN A 148 -1.18 -18.77 2.31
C ASN A 148 -1.33 -17.43 1.56
N LEU A 149 -0.57 -16.40 1.92
CA LEU A 149 -0.71 -15.04 1.39
C LEU A 149 0.58 -14.22 1.44
N THR A 150 0.60 -13.06 0.78
CA THR A 150 1.76 -12.16 0.72
C THR A 150 1.77 -11.14 1.87
N ARG A 151 2.94 -10.89 2.45
CA ARG A 151 3.15 -9.92 3.52
C ARG A 151 4.27 -8.93 3.21
N LEU A 152 4.09 -7.70 3.67
CA LEU A 152 5.11 -6.65 3.71
C LEU A 152 5.63 -6.51 5.14
N VAL A 153 6.95 -6.54 5.30
CA VAL A 153 7.63 -6.51 6.59
C VAL A 153 8.71 -5.44 6.58
N TYR A 154 8.89 -4.77 7.71
CA TYR A 154 10.04 -3.93 8.01
C TYR A 154 11.00 -4.68 8.94
N SER A 155 12.30 -4.56 8.68
CA SER A 155 13.40 -5.00 9.54
C SER A 155 14.22 -3.81 10.00
N THR A 156 14.60 -3.78 11.28
CA THR A 156 15.53 -2.77 11.80
C THR A 156 16.93 -2.90 11.19
N ASP A 157 17.31 -4.11 10.76
CA ASP A 157 18.54 -4.40 10.03
C ASP A 157 18.34 -5.62 9.12
N LEU A 158 18.58 -5.50 7.82
CA LEU A 158 18.47 -6.61 6.87
C LEU A 158 19.65 -7.59 6.93
N SER A 159 20.80 -7.18 7.49
CA SER A 159 22.00 -8.01 7.63
C SER A 159 22.03 -8.83 8.92
N ASP A 160 21.16 -8.52 9.89
CA ASP A 160 21.16 -9.18 11.20
C ASP A 160 20.05 -10.24 11.32
N PRO A 161 20.40 -11.54 11.50
CA PRO A 161 19.42 -12.62 11.70
C PRO A 161 18.67 -12.53 13.04
N THR A 162 18.98 -11.55 13.88
CA THR A 162 18.30 -11.26 15.14
C THR A 162 17.54 -9.93 15.15
N ALA A 163 17.56 -9.18 14.04
CA ALA A 163 16.85 -7.90 13.92
C ALA A 163 15.35 -8.00 14.19
N ASP A 164 14.82 -6.98 14.85
CA ASP A 164 13.39 -6.88 15.13
C ASP A 164 12.59 -6.62 13.85
N LEU A 165 11.45 -7.28 13.76
CA LEU A 165 10.57 -7.25 12.60
C LEU A 165 9.21 -6.65 12.94
N LYS A 166 8.70 -5.82 12.04
CA LYS A 166 7.32 -5.34 12.05
C LYS A 166 6.60 -5.82 10.79
N ILE A 167 5.52 -6.58 10.96
CA ILE A 167 4.61 -6.87 9.85
C ILE A 167 3.75 -5.64 9.60
N LEU A 168 3.97 -4.99 8.46
CA LEU A 168 3.31 -3.73 8.11
C LEU A 168 1.97 -3.99 7.42
N ALA A 169 1.94 -4.93 6.48
CA ALA A 169 0.72 -5.25 5.76
C ALA A 169 0.60 -6.72 5.40
N ARG A 170 -0.66 -7.15 5.25
CA ARG A 170 -1.10 -8.43 4.72
C ARG A 170 -1.92 -8.15 3.47
N ILE A 171 -1.48 -8.65 2.32
CA ILE A 171 -2.26 -8.63 1.08
C ILE A 171 -3.13 -9.89 1.12
N VAL A 172 -4.45 -9.70 1.23
CA VAL A 172 -5.41 -10.78 1.50
C VAL A 172 -5.67 -11.61 0.24
N GLU A 173 -5.73 -10.98 -0.92
CA GLU A 173 -5.87 -11.65 -2.21
C GLU A 173 -4.85 -11.13 -3.24
N PRO A 174 -4.31 -12.01 -4.10
CA PRO A 174 -4.60 -13.44 -4.18
C PRO A 174 -3.94 -14.27 -3.06
N THR A 175 -4.38 -15.53 -2.90
CA THR A 175 -3.79 -16.53 -1.98
C THR A 175 -3.09 -17.68 -2.73
N GLY A 176 -2.30 -18.48 -2.01
CA GLY A 176 -1.66 -19.70 -2.54
C GLY A 176 -0.77 -19.47 -3.75
N GLN A 177 -0.85 -20.38 -4.72
CA GLN A 177 -0.01 -20.31 -5.91
C GLN A 177 -0.18 -18.99 -6.67
N ALA A 178 -1.40 -18.46 -6.73
CA ALA A 178 -1.64 -17.16 -7.37
C ALA A 178 -0.90 -16.02 -6.65
N ALA A 179 -0.79 -16.05 -5.31
CA ALA A 179 0.05 -15.11 -4.56
C ALA A 179 1.54 -15.27 -4.88
N ILE A 180 2.02 -16.51 -4.94
CA ILE A 180 3.41 -16.82 -5.32
C ILE A 180 3.72 -16.27 -6.71
N ASP A 181 2.83 -16.50 -7.69
CA ASP A 181 2.96 -16.05 -9.07
C ASP A 181 2.95 -14.52 -9.22
N THR A 182 2.48 -13.78 -8.20
CA THR A 182 2.53 -12.32 -8.18
C THR A 182 3.86 -11.75 -7.69
N LEU A 183 4.66 -12.50 -6.91
CA LEU A 183 5.93 -11.99 -6.36
C LEU A 183 6.90 -11.47 -7.45
N PRO A 184 7.13 -12.18 -8.56
CA PRO A 184 8.02 -11.70 -9.62
C PRO A 184 7.52 -10.42 -10.33
N GLN A 185 6.26 -10.05 -10.14
CA GLN A 185 5.65 -8.91 -10.80
C GLN A 185 5.88 -7.58 -10.06
N PHE A 186 6.23 -7.63 -8.77
CA PHE A 186 6.58 -6.42 -8.02
C PHE A 186 7.80 -5.74 -8.64
N THR A 187 7.75 -4.42 -8.69
CA THR A 187 8.83 -3.56 -9.20
C THR A 187 9.15 -2.46 -8.21
N ALA A 188 10.25 -1.74 -8.44
CA ALA A 188 10.59 -0.54 -7.68
C ALA A 188 9.46 0.52 -7.71
N ALA A 189 8.63 0.55 -8.75
CA ALA A 189 7.51 1.50 -8.85
C ALA A 189 6.38 1.24 -7.83
N ASN A 190 6.37 0.09 -7.17
CA ASN A 190 5.44 -0.22 -6.08
C ASN A 190 5.88 0.34 -4.72
N PHE A 191 7.04 0.99 -4.66
CA PHE A 191 7.62 1.51 -3.41
C PHE A 191 8.04 2.97 -3.61
N GLU A 192 7.71 3.82 -2.65
CA GLU A 192 8.24 5.19 -2.61
C GLU A 192 8.64 5.59 -1.19
N VAL A 193 9.68 6.41 -1.10
CA VAL A 193 10.01 7.17 0.12
C VAL A 193 9.51 8.58 -0.07
N ARG A 194 8.70 9.05 0.87
CA ARG A 194 8.13 10.40 0.85
C ARG A 194 8.15 10.91 2.28
N LYS A 195 8.79 12.05 2.53
CA LYS A 195 8.70 12.72 3.84
C LYS A 195 7.29 13.23 4.03
N VAL A 196 6.71 13.06 5.22
CA VAL A 196 5.53 13.83 5.60
C VAL A 196 5.95 15.30 5.60
N PRO A 197 5.28 16.19 4.84
CA PRO A 197 5.49 17.61 5.00
C PRO A 197 5.15 17.91 6.46
N GLU A 198 6.16 18.29 7.26
CA GLU A 198 5.92 18.76 8.62
C GLU A 198 4.76 19.73 8.53
N SER A 199 3.67 19.44 9.25
CA SER A 199 2.51 20.33 9.27
C SER A 199 3.05 21.66 9.74
N SER A 200 3.30 22.57 8.79
CA SER A 200 3.78 23.89 9.14
C SER A 200 2.77 24.41 10.14
N PRO A 201 3.18 24.92 11.30
CA PRO A 201 2.27 25.56 12.24
C PRO A 201 1.75 26.84 11.57
N VAL A 202 0.87 26.69 10.60
CA VAL A 202 0.23 27.77 9.86
C VAL A 202 -0.79 28.36 10.81
N GLY A 203 -0.39 29.48 11.42
CA GLY A 203 -1.28 30.63 11.53
C GLY A 203 -2.44 30.53 12.52
N GLY A 204 -2.29 29.83 13.64
CA GLY A 204 -3.22 29.89 14.77
C GLY A 204 -3.15 31.18 15.61
N LEU A 205 -2.42 32.21 15.17
CA LEU A 205 -2.31 33.51 15.84
C LEU A 205 -2.43 34.62 14.79
N GLY A 206 -3.63 35.18 14.61
CA GLY A 206 -3.79 36.31 13.69
C GLY A 206 -5.20 36.75 13.32
N LEU A 207 -6.28 36.17 13.86
CA LEU A 207 -7.60 36.81 13.79
C LEU A 207 -7.79 37.74 15.00
N GLY A 208 -6.99 38.80 15.02
CA GLY A 208 -7.29 39.99 15.80
C GLY A 208 -8.51 40.70 15.19
N LEU A 209 -9.59 40.73 15.95
CA LEU A 209 -10.89 41.32 15.64
C LEU A 209 -10.80 42.76 15.11
N GLY A 210 -10.86 42.92 13.79
CA GLY A 210 -11.21 44.18 13.14
C GLY A 210 -12.72 44.33 13.03
N ALA A 211 -13.41 44.64 14.13
CA ALA A 211 -14.80 45.10 14.10
C ALA A 211 -14.83 46.60 14.38
N ILE A 212 -14.73 47.37 13.28
CA ILE A 212 -15.12 48.77 13.21
C ILE A 212 -16.63 48.85 13.50
N GLY A 213 -17.01 49.63 14.51
CA GLY A 213 -18.40 49.96 14.81
C GLY A 213 -18.50 51.33 15.47
N ILE A 214 -18.57 52.39 14.65
CA ILE A 214 -19.00 53.74 15.05
C ILE A 214 -20.24 54.09 14.23
N PHE A 215 -21.16 54.85 14.87
CA PHE A 215 -22.50 55.33 14.49
C PHE A 215 -23.66 54.41 14.94
N GLY A 216 -24.64 54.82 15.73
CA GLY A 216 -25.01 56.13 16.28
C GLY A 216 -26.53 56.16 16.55
N TYR A 217 -26.92 56.82 17.66
CA TYR A 217 -28.25 57.35 18.00
C TYR A 217 -29.46 56.41 18.22
N GLY A 218 -30.03 56.51 19.44
CA GLY A 218 -31.41 56.10 19.68
C GLY A 218 -31.76 55.65 21.11
N LEU A 219 -31.29 56.34 22.16
CA LEU A 219 -31.80 56.09 23.52
C LEU A 219 -33.22 56.66 23.66
N ASN A 220 -34.20 55.80 23.39
CA ASN A 220 -35.60 56.06 23.71
C ASN A 220 -35.85 55.85 25.21
N TYR A 221 -36.16 56.96 25.86
CA TYR A 221 -36.79 57.07 27.16
C TYR A 221 -38.06 56.19 27.23
N ARG A 222 -38.17 55.33 28.25
CA ARG A 222 -39.50 54.95 28.77
C ARG A 222 -39.49 54.76 30.28
N HIS A 223 -39.99 55.79 30.93
CA HIS A 223 -40.50 55.83 32.30
C HIS A 223 -41.52 54.71 32.58
N ARG A 224 -41.42 54.08 33.77
CA ARG A 224 -42.53 53.67 34.66
C ARG A 224 -41.90 53.30 36.02
N ARG A 225 -41.88 54.21 37.00
CA ARG A 225 -42.82 54.33 38.13
C ARG A 225 -42.95 53.04 38.98
N THR A 226 -42.23 53.07 40.12
CA THR A 226 -42.54 52.71 41.53
C THR A 226 -44.01 52.40 41.89
N PRO A 227 -44.37 51.94 43.13
CA PRO A 227 -43.60 51.43 44.28
C PRO A 227 -44.26 50.24 45.06
N GLY A 228 -43.59 49.73 46.11
CA GLY A 228 -44.24 49.10 47.28
C GLY A 228 -43.32 48.13 48.04
N ARG A 229 -43.38 47.88 49.35
CA ARG A 229 -43.77 48.56 50.61
C ARG A 229 -43.67 47.44 51.68
N SER A 230 -43.16 47.79 52.88
CA SER A 230 -43.17 47.06 54.18
C SER A 230 -42.47 45.69 54.24
N ALA A 231 -41.49 45.46 55.11
CA ALA A 231 -41.43 45.60 56.58
C ALA A 231 -42.12 44.44 57.32
N SER A 232 -41.31 43.55 57.87
CA SER A 232 -41.36 43.02 59.25
C SER A 232 -40.07 42.25 59.52
#